data_AF-A0A1M3TYL0-F1
#
_entry.id   AF-A0A1M3TYL0-F1
#
_cell.length_a   1.000
_cell.length_b   1.000
_cell.length_c   1.000
_cell.angle_alpha   90.00
_cell.angle_beta   90.00
_cell.angle_gamma   90.00
#
_symmetry.space_group_name_H-M   'P 1'
#
loop_
_entity.id
_entity.type
_entity.pdbx_description
1 polymer ?
#
loop_
_entity_poly.entity_id
_entity_poly.type
_entity_poly.pdbx_seq_one_letter_code
_entity_poly.pdbx_strand_id
1 'polypeptide(L)'
;MTSTTIYEKKIANGETQSYLSENTVDLLNALKREKRPAVGPHYVPQRQVEEFAGEEVKMYLDSQFYALAEQNPQLVKIADSRLELHAGAIFLATEELINRNETTRKLNGECVHVHRLKDYSLHMILAPADCKKVFDAGWGQRHGFSGVEIPRALAGGKLIQLPSEYVLIYAPRTKEEVTLVLGLMKASLRYLTGEEVQ
;
A
#
# COMPACT_ATOMS: atom_id res chain seq x y z
N MET A 1 5.12 -8.92 -15.84
CA MET A 1 4.78 -7.54 -15.40
C MET A 1 4.94 -7.29 -13.90
N THR A 2 5.21 -8.31 -13.06
CA THR A 2 5.41 -8.15 -11.60
C THR A 2 6.88 -8.14 -11.15
N SER A 3 7.84 -8.09 -12.08
CA SER A 3 9.27 -8.04 -11.75
C SER A 3 9.60 -6.85 -10.84
N THR A 4 10.50 -7.08 -9.89
CA THR A 4 11.00 -6.09 -8.92
C THR A 4 12.18 -5.27 -9.44
N THR A 5 12.68 -5.54 -10.66
CA THR A 5 13.83 -4.87 -11.27
C THR A 5 13.65 -3.36 -11.41
N ILE A 6 12.42 -2.86 -11.47
CA ILE A 6 12.15 -1.42 -11.46
C ILE A 6 12.67 -0.75 -10.18
N TYR A 7 12.52 -1.39 -9.02
CA TYR A 7 13.00 -0.84 -7.75
C TYR A 7 14.51 -0.95 -7.63
N GLU A 8 15.11 -2.02 -8.15
CA GLU A 8 16.58 -2.15 -8.22
C GLU A 8 17.20 -0.98 -9.01
N LYS A 9 16.61 -0.63 -10.16
CA LYS A 9 17.03 0.52 -10.96
C LYS A 9 16.84 1.85 -10.21
N LYS A 10 15.70 2.04 -9.56
CA LYS A 10 15.42 3.26 -8.77
C LYS A 10 16.40 3.43 -7.60
N ILE A 11 16.66 2.34 -6.87
CA ILE A 11 17.62 2.29 -5.76
C ILE A 11 19.04 2.59 -6.28
N ALA A 12 19.45 1.98 -7.40
CA ALA A 12 20.74 2.27 -8.04
C ALA A 12 20.88 3.74 -8.49
N ASN A 13 19.76 4.40 -8.79
CA ASN A 13 19.70 5.82 -9.15
C ASN A 13 19.53 6.76 -7.92
N GLY A 14 19.66 6.24 -6.69
CA GLY A 14 19.65 7.05 -5.46
C GLY A 14 18.33 7.09 -4.69
N GLU A 15 17.27 6.40 -5.12
CA GLU A 15 16.03 6.25 -4.34
C GLU A 15 16.20 5.19 -3.22
N THR A 16 17.20 5.39 -2.35
CA THR A 16 17.62 4.42 -1.31
C THR A 16 16.95 4.62 0.04
N GLN A 17 16.24 5.75 0.25
CA GLN A 17 15.61 6.07 1.53
C GLN A 17 14.51 5.06 1.88
N SER A 18 14.56 4.58 3.12
CA SER A 18 13.56 3.68 3.72
C SER A 18 12.78 4.44 4.81
N TYR A 19 11.49 4.17 4.92
CA TYR A 19 10.58 4.78 5.91
C TYR A 19 10.05 3.76 6.93
N LEU A 20 10.48 2.50 6.81
CA LEU A 20 10.26 1.46 7.81
C LEU A 20 11.06 1.77 9.07
N SER A 21 10.42 1.67 10.24
CA SER A 21 11.13 1.71 11.51
C SER A 21 11.92 0.41 11.73
N GLU A 22 12.90 0.45 12.64
CA GLU A 22 13.68 -0.74 13.04
C GLU A 22 12.77 -1.89 13.45
N ASN A 23 11.79 -1.64 14.33
CA ASN A 23 10.81 -2.63 14.74
C ASN A 23 10.02 -3.24 13.56
N THR A 24 9.68 -2.45 12.55
CA THR A 24 8.98 -2.97 11.36
C THR A 24 9.91 -3.82 10.50
N VAL A 25 11.19 -3.46 10.39
CA VAL A 25 12.19 -4.28 9.69
C VAL A 25 12.40 -5.60 10.41
N ASP A 26 12.46 -5.60 11.74
CA ASP A 26 12.61 -6.82 12.54
C ASP A 26 11.41 -7.75 12.38
N LEU A 27 10.18 -7.22 12.48
CA LEU A 27 8.95 -7.98 12.22
C LEU A 27 8.90 -8.51 10.78
N LEU A 28 9.30 -7.71 9.79
CA LEU A 28 9.32 -8.12 8.39
C LEU A 28 10.28 -9.30 8.18
N ASN A 29 11.42 -9.30 8.87
CA ASN A 29 12.39 -10.39 8.82
C ASN A 29 11.92 -11.64 9.58
N ALA A 30 11.30 -11.47 10.75
CA ALA A 30 10.80 -12.56 11.57
C ALA A 30 9.60 -13.28 10.92
N LEU A 31 8.76 -12.53 10.20
CA LEU A 31 7.53 -13.02 9.60
C LEU A 31 7.67 -13.32 8.09
N LYS A 32 8.88 -13.54 7.59
CA LYS A 32 9.11 -13.84 6.16
C LYS A 32 8.20 -14.96 5.66
N ARG A 33 7.63 -14.77 4.46
CA ARG A 33 6.75 -15.74 3.81
C ARG A 33 7.52 -16.46 2.70
N GLU A 34 7.84 -17.73 2.94
CA GLU A 34 8.48 -18.60 1.94
C GLU A 34 7.60 -18.81 0.70
N LYS A 35 6.29 -18.92 0.91
CA LYS A 35 5.28 -18.99 -0.15
C LYS A 35 4.37 -17.78 -0.08
N ARG A 36 4.20 -17.10 -1.22
CA ARG A 36 3.24 -15.99 -1.38
C ARG A 36 1.84 -16.57 -1.61
N PRO A 37 0.79 -15.96 -1.04
CA PRO A 37 -0.59 -16.32 -1.35
C PRO A 37 -0.91 -16.16 -2.84
N ALA A 38 -1.78 -17.02 -3.35
CA ALA A 38 -2.29 -16.89 -4.70
C ALA A 38 -3.11 -15.59 -4.86
N VAL A 39 -2.85 -14.90 -5.96
CA VAL A 39 -3.61 -13.73 -6.42
C VAL A 39 -4.30 -14.10 -7.72
N GLY A 40 -5.56 -13.71 -7.86
CA GLY A 40 -6.38 -13.99 -9.03
C GLY A 40 -5.78 -13.44 -10.34
N PRO A 41 -6.25 -13.93 -11.50
CA PRO A 41 -5.64 -13.61 -12.79
C PRO A 41 -5.92 -12.18 -13.28
N HIS A 42 -6.88 -11.48 -12.66
CA HIS A 42 -7.29 -10.14 -13.06
C HIS A 42 -6.38 -9.07 -12.44
N TYR A 43 -5.95 -8.10 -13.24
CA TYR A 43 -5.24 -6.92 -12.72
C TYR A 43 -6.20 -5.94 -12.05
N VAL A 44 -7.45 -5.85 -12.50
CA VAL A 44 -8.50 -5.05 -11.86
C VAL A 44 -9.80 -5.86 -11.89
N PRO A 45 -10.39 -6.18 -10.72
CA PRO A 45 -9.82 -6.02 -9.39
C PRO A 45 -8.67 -7.01 -9.13
N GLN A 46 -7.55 -6.55 -8.55
CA GLN A 46 -6.49 -7.43 -8.05
C GLN A 46 -6.90 -7.98 -6.68
N ARG A 47 -6.97 -9.30 -6.53
CA ARG A 47 -7.47 -9.96 -5.30
C ARG A 47 -6.67 -11.18 -4.92
N GLN A 48 -6.42 -11.32 -3.62
CA GLN A 48 -5.95 -12.56 -3.02
C GLN A 48 -7.10 -13.58 -3.01
N VAL A 49 -6.83 -14.85 -3.32
CA VAL A 49 -7.87 -15.89 -3.47
C VAL A 49 -7.78 -17.02 -2.45
N GLU A 50 -6.79 -16.97 -1.56
CA GLU A 50 -6.57 -17.96 -0.51
C GLU A 50 -6.05 -17.30 0.79
N GLU A 51 -5.87 -18.08 1.85
CA GLU A 51 -5.25 -17.63 3.12
C GLU A 51 -5.96 -16.44 3.80
N PHE A 52 -7.29 -16.45 3.82
CA PHE A 52 -8.09 -15.42 4.47
C PHE A 52 -8.06 -15.53 6.00
N ALA A 53 -8.02 -14.39 6.67
CA ALA A 53 -8.07 -14.32 8.13
C ALA A 53 -9.48 -14.54 8.70
N GLY A 54 -9.54 -14.96 9.97
CA GLY A 54 -10.76 -14.99 10.75
C GLY A 54 -11.29 -13.59 11.07
N GLU A 55 -12.55 -13.51 11.49
CA GLU A 55 -13.24 -12.24 11.79
C GLU A 55 -12.54 -11.41 12.86
N GLU A 56 -11.99 -12.04 13.90
CA GLU A 56 -11.25 -11.34 14.97
C GLU A 56 -10.06 -10.54 14.43
N VAL A 57 -9.26 -11.13 13.54
CA VAL A 57 -8.08 -10.47 12.96
C VAL A 57 -8.50 -9.35 12.01
N LYS A 58 -9.59 -9.55 11.26
CA LYS A 58 -10.19 -8.54 10.36
C LYS A 58 -10.66 -7.31 11.14
N MET A 59 -11.43 -7.52 12.21
CA MET A 59 -11.88 -6.45 13.11
C MET A 59 -10.70 -5.75 13.78
N TYR A 60 -9.67 -6.50 14.17
CA TYR A 60 -8.46 -5.91 14.74
C TYR A 60 -7.75 -5.01 13.72
N LEU A 61 -7.54 -5.47 12.48
CA LEU A 61 -6.97 -4.65 11.40
C LEU A 61 -7.80 -3.37 11.16
N ASP A 62 -9.12 -3.49 11.12
CA ASP A 62 -9.99 -2.33 10.95
C ASP A 62 -9.85 -1.33 12.10
N SER A 63 -9.84 -1.80 13.35
CA SER A 63 -9.62 -0.93 14.52
C SER A 63 -8.31 -0.15 14.41
N GLN A 64 -7.22 -0.81 14.00
CA GLN A 64 -5.90 -0.19 13.89
C GLN A 64 -5.83 0.79 12.72
N PHE A 65 -6.50 0.46 11.61
CA PHE A 65 -6.59 1.32 10.43
C PHE A 65 -7.30 2.64 10.75
N TYR A 66 -8.45 2.60 11.42
CA TYR A 66 -9.19 3.81 11.77
C TYR A 66 -8.47 4.61 12.88
N ALA A 67 -7.94 3.94 13.90
CA ALA A 67 -7.14 4.58 14.94
C ALA A 67 -5.92 5.32 14.36
N LEU A 68 -5.25 4.75 13.36
CA LEU A 68 -4.12 5.40 12.68
C LEU A 68 -4.53 6.73 12.05
N ALA A 69 -5.70 6.78 11.40
CA ALA A 69 -6.22 8.01 10.81
C ALA A 69 -6.63 9.03 11.88
N GLU A 70 -7.31 8.59 12.93
CA GLU A 70 -7.75 9.43 14.05
C GLU A 70 -6.59 10.04 14.84
N GLN A 71 -5.45 9.35 14.94
CA GLN A 71 -4.24 9.83 15.61
C GLN A 71 -3.43 10.83 14.77
N ASN A 72 -3.70 10.93 13.46
CA ASN A 72 -2.94 11.77 12.54
C ASN A 72 -3.84 12.69 11.69
N PRO A 73 -4.83 13.41 12.28
CA PRO A 73 -5.85 14.15 11.53
C PRO A 73 -5.29 15.33 10.71
N GLN A 74 -4.11 15.83 11.08
CA GLN A 74 -3.39 16.87 10.34
C GLN A 74 -2.73 16.34 9.06
N LEU A 75 -2.46 15.04 8.98
CA LEU A 75 -1.79 14.41 7.85
C LEU A 75 -2.76 13.65 6.94
N VAL A 76 -3.76 12.99 7.53
CA VAL A 76 -4.66 12.10 6.81
C VAL A 76 -6.12 12.25 7.21
N LYS A 77 -7.01 11.77 6.35
CA LYS A 77 -8.46 11.69 6.56
C LYS A 77 -9.00 10.38 5.99
N ILE A 78 -10.17 9.97 6.45
CA ILE A 78 -10.93 8.87 5.86
C ILE A 78 -11.92 9.41 4.83
N ALA A 79 -11.97 8.77 3.67
CA ALA A 79 -13.01 8.97 2.67
C ALA A 79 -13.25 7.66 1.90
N ASP A 80 -14.32 7.57 1.11
CA ASP A 80 -14.57 6.40 0.27
C ASP A 80 -13.45 6.22 -0.76
N SER A 81 -12.90 5.01 -0.84
CA SER A 81 -11.86 4.67 -1.82
C SER A 81 -12.37 4.91 -3.24
N ARG A 82 -11.57 5.59 -4.07
CA ARG A 82 -11.89 5.77 -5.50
C ARG A 82 -11.61 4.52 -6.32
N LEU A 83 -10.84 3.59 -5.77
CA LEU A 83 -10.38 2.37 -6.44
C LEU A 83 -11.17 1.13 -6.00
N GLU A 84 -11.54 1.06 -4.72
CA GLU A 84 -12.34 -0.03 -4.15
C GLU A 84 -13.84 0.30 -4.10
N LEU A 85 -14.23 1.57 -4.22
CA LEU A 85 -15.60 2.14 -4.30
C LEU A 85 -16.59 1.78 -3.19
N HIS A 86 -16.24 0.86 -2.29
CA HIS A 86 -17.16 0.28 -1.30
C HIS A 86 -16.57 0.22 0.11
N ALA A 87 -15.39 0.81 0.34
CA ALA A 87 -14.72 0.81 1.63
C ALA A 87 -13.94 2.12 1.86
N GLY A 88 -13.83 2.53 3.12
CA GLY A 88 -13.02 3.68 3.51
C GLY A 88 -11.53 3.47 3.23
N ALA A 89 -10.90 4.46 2.61
CA ALA A 89 -9.46 4.54 2.43
C ALA A 89 -8.88 5.70 3.25
N ILE A 90 -7.60 5.60 3.56
CA ILE A 90 -6.82 6.71 4.10
C ILE A 90 -6.38 7.59 2.93
N PHE A 91 -6.71 8.87 3.02
CA PHE A 91 -6.31 9.92 2.09
C PHE A 91 -5.44 10.97 2.78
N LEU A 92 -4.59 11.68 2.04
CA LEU A 92 -3.92 12.88 2.52
C LEU A 92 -4.93 13.95 2.91
N ALA A 93 -4.70 14.64 4.03
CA ALA A 93 -5.65 15.58 4.61
C ALA A 93 -5.81 16.86 3.77
N THR A 94 -4.69 17.40 3.25
CA THR A 94 -4.62 18.73 2.64
C THR A 94 -4.21 18.69 1.16
N GLU A 95 -4.61 19.72 0.41
CA GLU A 95 -4.18 19.93 -0.98
C GLU A 95 -2.66 20.12 -1.11
N GLU A 96 -2.02 20.70 -0.10
CA GLU A 96 -0.56 20.83 -0.05
C GLU A 96 0.12 19.47 -0.05
N LEU A 97 -0.35 18.54 0.80
CA LEU A 97 0.16 17.16 0.84
C LEU A 97 -0.13 16.43 -0.48
N ILE A 98 -1.32 16.60 -1.06
CA ILE A 98 -1.68 16.00 -2.36
C ILE A 98 -0.73 16.48 -3.47
N ASN A 99 -0.38 17.76 -3.48
CA ASN A 99 0.46 18.36 -4.51
C ASN A 99 1.97 18.25 -4.26
N ARG A 100 2.37 17.70 -3.11
CA ARG A 100 3.77 17.57 -2.66
C ARG A 100 4.70 16.93 -3.69
N ASN A 101 4.29 15.84 -4.33
CA ASN A 101 5.08 15.19 -5.37
C ASN A 101 4.21 14.51 -6.45
N GLU A 102 4.84 13.95 -7.47
CA GLU A 102 4.12 13.30 -8.57
C GLU A 102 3.34 12.06 -8.12
N THR A 103 3.89 11.27 -7.19
CA THR A 103 3.27 10.06 -6.65
C THR A 103 1.96 10.37 -5.93
N THR A 104 1.93 11.41 -5.09
CA THR A 104 0.72 11.83 -4.36
C THR A 104 -0.36 12.37 -5.29
N ARG A 105 0.05 13.11 -6.34
CA ARG A 105 -0.87 13.64 -7.37
C ARG A 105 -1.51 12.53 -8.20
N LYS A 106 -0.74 11.51 -8.61
CA LYS A 106 -1.21 10.37 -9.42
C LYS A 106 -2.41 9.64 -8.82
N LEU A 107 -2.48 9.59 -7.49
CA LEU A 107 -3.53 8.88 -6.76
C LEU A 107 -4.57 9.82 -6.12
N ASN A 108 -4.53 11.12 -6.43
CA ASN A 108 -5.39 12.13 -5.83
C ASN A 108 -5.42 12.06 -4.29
N GLY A 109 -4.26 11.78 -3.69
CA GLY A 109 -4.12 11.66 -2.25
C GLY A 109 -4.56 10.32 -1.64
N GLU A 110 -5.09 9.34 -2.37
CA GLU A 110 -5.40 8.02 -1.81
C GLU A 110 -4.08 7.29 -1.43
N CYS A 111 -3.95 6.93 -0.16
CA CYS A 111 -2.71 6.38 0.41
C CYS A 111 -2.81 4.88 0.69
N VAL A 112 -3.87 4.45 1.36
CA VAL A 112 -4.04 3.05 1.79
C VAL A 112 -5.51 2.69 1.72
N HIS A 113 -5.83 1.53 1.13
CA HIS A 113 -7.16 0.95 1.19
C HIS A 113 -7.10 -0.55 1.49
N VAL A 114 -8.16 -1.05 2.14
CA VAL A 114 -8.31 -2.47 2.50
C VAL A 114 -9.46 -3.06 1.70
N HIS A 115 -9.28 -4.25 1.12
CA HIS A 115 -10.33 -5.00 0.42
C HIS A 115 -11.32 -5.66 1.40
N ARG A 116 -11.99 -4.86 2.24
CA ARG A 116 -12.82 -5.30 3.38
C ARG A 116 -13.98 -6.23 3.02
N LEU A 117 -14.57 -6.06 1.85
CA LEU A 117 -15.70 -6.89 1.41
C LEU A 117 -15.27 -8.26 0.86
N LYS A 118 -13.96 -8.51 0.79
CA LYS A 118 -13.38 -9.69 0.13
C LYS A 118 -12.28 -10.31 0.99
N ASP A 119 -11.03 -10.02 0.67
CA ASP A 119 -9.87 -10.81 1.09
C ASP A 119 -9.03 -10.15 2.19
N TYR A 120 -9.28 -8.87 2.52
CA TYR A 120 -8.49 -8.07 3.44
C TYR A 120 -7.01 -7.89 3.06
N SER A 121 -6.64 -8.16 1.81
CA SER A 121 -5.42 -7.61 1.22
C SER A 121 -5.55 -6.09 1.07
N LEU A 122 -4.41 -5.41 0.92
CA LEU A 122 -4.36 -3.97 0.95
C LEU A 122 -3.63 -3.44 -0.27
N HIS A 123 -4.06 -2.27 -0.72
CA HIS A 123 -3.22 -1.43 -1.56
C HIS A 123 -2.66 -0.27 -0.75
N MET A 124 -1.38 0.02 -0.98
CA MET A 124 -0.70 1.18 -0.41
C MET A 124 0.47 1.64 -1.29
N ILE A 125 1.07 2.78 -0.96
CA ILE A 125 2.24 3.32 -1.64
C ILE A 125 3.45 3.31 -0.74
N LEU A 126 4.52 2.61 -1.12
CA LEU A 126 5.75 2.53 -0.35
C LEU A 126 6.92 3.16 -1.10
N ALA A 127 7.91 3.68 -0.39
CA ALA A 127 9.16 4.10 -1.01
C ALA A 127 9.80 2.93 -1.78
N PRO A 128 10.56 3.17 -2.86
CA PRO A 128 11.15 2.09 -3.66
C PRO A 128 12.01 1.10 -2.86
N ALA A 129 12.80 1.59 -1.89
CA ALA A 129 13.58 0.74 -1.00
C ALA A 129 12.69 -0.18 -0.13
N ASP A 130 11.55 0.33 0.33
CA ASP A 130 10.59 -0.41 1.15
C ASP A 130 9.80 -1.41 0.31
N CYS A 131 9.42 -1.04 -0.92
CA CYS A 131 8.83 -1.98 -1.90
C CYS A 131 9.73 -3.22 -2.06
N LYS A 132 11.03 -3.02 -2.24
CA LYS A 132 11.99 -4.12 -2.40
C LYS A 132 12.05 -5.00 -1.15
N LYS A 133 12.19 -4.40 0.05
CA LYS A 133 12.22 -5.14 1.32
C LYS A 133 10.97 -6.00 1.52
N VAL A 134 9.79 -5.43 1.28
CA VAL A 134 8.50 -6.12 1.40
C VAL A 134 8.39 -7.29 0.43
N PHE A 135 8.84 -7.12 -0.81
CA PHE A 135 8.78 -8.17 -1.82
C PHE A 135 9.79 -9.28 -1.57
N ASP A 136 11.01 -8.94 -1.18
CA ASP A 136 12.05 -9.90 -0.82
C ASP A 136 11.64 -10.72 0.43
N ALA A 137 10.84 -10.15 1.34
CA ALA A 137 10.27 -10.85 2.48
C ALA A 137 8.98 -11.65 2.19
N GLY A 138 8.48 -11.60 0.95
CA GLY A 138 7.28 -12.34 0.54
C GLY A 138 5.94 -11.73 0.97
N TRP A 139 5.92 -10.45 1.36
CA TRP A 139 4.76 -9.78 1.96
C TRP A 139 3.88 -8.98 1.01
N GLY A 140 4.32 -8.83 -0.23
CA GLY A 140 3.52 -8.16 -1.24
C GLY A 140 4.00 -8.46 -2.66
N GLN A 141 3.29 -7.85 -3.59
CA GLN A 141 3.63 -7.88 -5.00
C GLN A 141 3.21 -6.56 -5.68
N ARG A 142 3.75 -6.33 -6.87
CA ARG A 142 3.32 -5.20 -7.71
C ARG A 142 1.86 -5.36 -8.15
N HIS A 143 1.17 -4.24 -8.30
CA HIS A 143 -0.06 -4.20 -9.07
C HIS A 143 0.25 -4.33 -10.57
N GLY A 144 -0.64 -4.99 -11.33
CA GLY A 144 -0.40 -5.28 -12.75
C GLY A 144 -0.22 -4.02 -13.61
N PHE A 145 -0.81 -2.90 -13.17
CA PHE A 145 -0.68 -1.59 -13.80
C PHE A 145 0.31 -0.64 -13.10
N SER A 146 1.08 -1.06 -12.10
CA SER A 146 2.05 -0.17 -11.43
C SER A 146 3.12 0.31 -12.40
N GLY A 147 3.27 1.64 -12.53
CA GLY A 147 4.18 2.29 -13.46
C GLY A 147 3.60 2.47 -14.87
N VAL A 148 2.32 2.16 -15.08
CA VAL A 148 1.63 2.40 -16.35
C VAL A 148 1.04 3.80 -16.36
N GLU A 149 1.23 4.48 -17.49
CA GLU A 149 0.57 5.73 -17.83
C GLU A 149 -0.10 5.59 -19.20
N ILE A 150 -1.44 5.66 -19.23
CA ILE A 150 -2.24 5.60 -20.44
C ILE A 150 -2.92 6.96 -20.64
N PRO A 151 -2.55 7.72 -21.68
CA PRO A 151 -3.17 8.99 -21.99
C PRO A 151 -4.68 8.87 -22.23
N ARG A 152 -5.42 9.95 -21.91
CA ARG A 152 -6.89 10.02 -22.08
C ARG A 152 -7.37 9.61 -23.48
N ALA A 153 -6.61 9.98 -24.51
CA ALA A 153 -6.90 9.65 -25.91
C ALA A 153 -7.00 8.13 -26.16
N LEU A 154 -6.27 7.33 -25.37
CA LEU A 154 -6.19 5.87 -25.52
C LEU A 154 -7.02 5.11 -24.48
N ALA A 155 -7.65 5.81 -23.53
CA ALA A 155 -8.41 5.23 -22.42
C ALA A 155 -9.82 5.84 -22.29
N GLY A 156 -10.47 6.12 -23.42
CA GLY A 156 -11.86 6.56 -23.45
C GLY A 156 -12.12 7.85 -22.65
N GLY A 157 -11.16 8.79 -22.64
CA GLY A 157 -11.25 10.06 -21.92
C GLY A 157 -10.74 10.01 -20.47
N LYS A 158 -10.43 8.82 -19.93
CA LYS A 158 -9.89 8.64 -18.58
C LYS A 158 -8.37 8.63 -18.61
N LEU A 159 -7.73 9.34 -17.69
CA LEU A 159 -6.28 9.20 -17.48
C LEU A 159 -6.07 8.01 -16.54
N ILE A 160 -5.32 7.01 -16.98
CA ILE A 160 -4.91 5.89 -16.13
C ILE A 160 -3.44 6.10 -15.81
N GLN A 161 -3.15 6.41 -14.55
CA GLN A 161 -1.79 6.64 -14.11
C GLN A 161 -1.62 6.02 -12.73
N LEU A 162 -0.74 5.04 -12.62
CA LEU A 162 -0.48 4.36 -11.35
C LEU A 162 1.02 4.39 -11.06
N PRO A 163 1.45 4.88 -9.90
CA PRO A 163 2.87 4.90 -9.58
C PRO A 163 3.42 3.47 -9.50
N SER A 164 4.72 3.30 -9.77
CA SER A 164 5.38 1.99 -9.60
C SER A 164 5.34 1.52 -8.15
N GLU A 165 5.23 2.45 -7.23
CA GLU A 165 5.19 2.31 -5.77
C GLU A 165 3.82 1.86 -5.26
N TYR A 166 2.79 1.82 -6.11
CA TYR A 166 1.49 1.26 -5.75
C TYR A 166 1.57 -0.26 -5.71
N VAL A 167 1.44 -0.84 -4.52
CA VAL A 167 1.68 -2.27 -4.28
C VAL A 167 0.46 -2.94 -3.67
N LEU A 168 0.37 -4.26 -3.84
CA LEU A 168 -0.53 -5.11 -3.09
C LEU A 168 0.23 -5.71 -1.90
N ILE A 169 -0.29 -5.52 -0.70
CA ILE A 169 0.14 -6.20 0.52
C ILE A 169 -0.84 -7.33 0.81
N TYR A 170 -0.33 -8.52 1.09
CA TYR A 170 -1.16 -9.68 1.39
C TYR A 170 -1.89 -9.53 2.72
N ALA A 171 -3.05 -10.18 2.84
CA ALA A 171 -3.87 -10.09 4.04
C ALA A 171 -3.10 -10.62 5.27
N PRO A 172 -3.12 -9.91 6.41
CA PRO A 172 -2.56 -10.42 7.67
C PRO A 172 -3.48 -11.50 8.24
N ARG A 173 -2.88 -12.57 8.76
CA ARG A 173 -3.56 -13.79 9.27
C ARG A 173 -3.60 -13.86 10.79
N THR A 174 -2.78 -13.06 11.46
CA THR A 174 -2.66 -13.00 12.93
C THR A 174 -2.57 -11.54 13.39
N LYS A 175 -2.75 -11.29 14.69
CA LYS A 175 -2.57 -9.95 15.27
C LYS A 175 -1.13 -9.42 15.11
N GLU A 176 -0.14 -10.30 15.19
CA GLU A 176 1.26 -9.95 14.96
C GLU A 176 1.51 -9.54 13.50
N GLU A 177 0.90 -10.24 12.55
CA GLU A 177 0.91 -9.82 11.14
C GLU A 177 0.18 -8.49 10.93
N VAL A 178 -0.89 -8.21 11.69
CA VAL A 178 -1.53 -6.88 11.68
C VAL A 178 -0.57 -5.81 12.19
N THR A 179 0.24 -6.08 13.22
CA THR A 179 1.29 -5.14 13.69
C THR A 179 2.31 -4.84 12.60
N LEU A 180 2.75 -5.85 11.84
CA LEU A 180 3.61 -5.64 10.67
C LEU A 180 2.92 -4.76 9.63
N VAL A 181 1.69 -5.11 9.22
CA VAL A 181 0.93 -4.35 8.22
C VAL A 181 0.72 -2.90 8.67
N LEU A 182 0.44 -2.65 9.94
CA LEU A 182 0.35 -1.30 10.50
C LEU A 182 1.69 -0.55 10.38
N GLY A 183 2.81 -1.22 10.63
CA GLY A 183 4.15 -0.65 10.40
C GLY A 183 4.38 -0.26 8.94
N LEU A 184 3.92 -1.08 7.99
CA LEU A 184 3.97 -0.76 6.56
C LEU A 184 3.08 0.44 6.20
N MET A 185 1.88 0.54 6.79
CA MET A 185 1.01 1.71 6.61
C MET A 185 1.68 2.98 7.12
N LYS A 186 2.30 2.95 8.31
CA LYS A 186 3.04 4.10 8.85
C LYS A 186 4.18 4.51 7.93
N ALA A 187 4.95 3.56 7.41
CA ALA A 187 6.00 3.83 6.43
C ALA A 187 5.45 4.45 5.13
N SER A 188 4.31 3.96 4.63
CA SER A 188 3.60 4.53 3.49
C SER A 188 3.24 5.99 3.73
N LEU A 189 2.64 6.29 4.88
CA LEU A 189 2.26 7.64 5.24
C LEU A 189 3.48 8.56 5.41
N ARG A 190 4.53 8.15 6.12
CA ARG A 190 5.78 8.93 6.23
C ARG A 190 6.41 9.24 4.87
N TYR A 191 6.39 8.28 3.94
CA TYR A 191 6.88 8.49 2.58
C TYR A 191 6.07 9.58 1.85
N LEU A 192 4.75 9.47 1.90
CA LEU A 192 3.84 10.38 1.18
C LEU A 192 3.79 11.78 1.81
N THR A 193 3.80 11.88 3.14
CA THR A 193 3.69 13.14 3.88
C THR A 193 5.05 13.82 4.11
N GLY A 194 6.11 13.04 4.31
CA GLY A 194 7.42 13.53 4.75
C GLY A 194 7.50 13.83 6.23
N GLU A 195 6.45 13.50 6.96
CA GLU A 195 6.24 13.81 8.35
C GLU A 195 6.24 12.52 9.17
N GLU A 196 6.52 12.63 10.46
CA GLU A 196 6.34 11.51 11.37
C GLU A 196 4.87 11.17 11.59
N VAL A 197 4.60 9.87 11.74
CA VAL A 197 3.25 9.30 11.87
C VAL A 197 3.20 8.50 13.16
N GLN A 198 2.18 8.81 13.98
CA GLN A 198 1.97 8.21 15.30
C GLN A 198 1.63 6.72 15.24
#